data_AF-A0A972Y347-F1
#
_entry.id   AF-A0A972Y347-F1
#
_cell.length_a   1.000
_cell.length_b   1.000
_cell.length_c   1.000
_cell.angle_alpha   90.00
_cell.angle_beta   90.00
_cell.angle_gamma   90.00
#
_symmetry.space_group_name_H-M   'P 1'
#
loop_
_entity.id
_entity.type
_entity.pdbx_description
1 polymer ?
#
loop_
_entity_poly.entity_id
_entity_poly.type
_entity_poly.pdbx_seq_one_letter_code
_entity_poly.pdbx_strand_id
1 'polypeptide(L)'
;MHLYKKYLSVNDKQYLSWALTNMVNWNPEYEIPEIVHIHGKKDSVFPYHQLSGNVISVDKGTHVMIITCCKWLNENLPKIISGEI
;
A
#
# COMPACT_ATOMS: atom_id res chain seq x y z
N MET A 1 -12.71 -3.22 -14.48
CA MET A 1 -13.43 -4.20 -13.62
C MET A 1 -12.79 -5.61 -13.63
N HIS A 2 -12.26 -6.10 -14.76
CA HIS A 2 -11.69 -7.46 -14.85
C HIS A 2 -10.43 -7.69 -13.99
N LEU A 3 -9.49 -6.73 -13.97
CA LEU A 3 -8.28 -6.79 -13.13
C LEU A 3 -8.58 -6.80 -11.63
N TYR A 4 -9.61 -6.07 -11.21
CA TYR A 4 -10.01 -5.97 -9.80
C TYR A 4 -10.53 -7.32 -9.29
N LYS A 5 -11.35 -8.03 -10.08
CA LYS A 5 -11.79 -9.40 -9.78
C LYS A 5 -10.63 -10.41 -9.75
N LYS A 6 -9.60 -10.22 -10.59
CA LYS A 6 -8.41 -11.10 -10.60
C LYS A 6 -7.55 -10.92 -9.34
N TYR A 7 -7.48 -9.71 -8.80
CA TYR A 7 -6.70 -9.41 -7.60
C TYR A 7 -7.44 -9.71 -6.28
N LEU A 8 -8.77 -9.57 -6.28
CA LEU A 8 -9.63 -9.92 -5.14
C LEU A 8 -10.29 -11.29 -5.36
N SER A 9 -9.46 -12.32 -5.52
CA SER A 9 -9.92 -13.71 -5.62
C SER A 9 -10.38 -14.28 -4.28
N VAL A 10 -10.00 -13.66 -3.16
CA VAL A 10 -10.38 -14.07 -1.81
C VAL A 10 -11.57 -13.25 -1.33
N ASN A 11 -12.71 -13.90 -1.19
CA ASN A 11 -13.96 -13.30 -0.72
C ASN A 11 -14.58 -14.06 0.47
N ASP A 12 -13.80 -14.96 1.09
CA ASP A 12 -14.26 -15.70 2.26
C ASP A 12 -14.49 -14.74 3.45
N LYS A 13 -15.69 -14.79 4.02
CA LYS A 13 -16.10 -13.86 5.08
C LYS A 13 -15.31 -14.05 6.35
N GLN A 14 -14.94 -15.29 6.71
CA GLN A 14 -14.19 -15.56 7.93
C GLN A 14 -12.77 -15.02 7.80
N TYR A 15 -12.13 -15.28 6.66
CA TYR A 15 -10.81 -14.73 6.34
C TYR A 15 -10.81 -13.21 6.37
N LEU A 16 -11.77 -12.55 5.71
CA LEU A 16 -11.82 -11.08 5.68
C LEU A 16 -12.05 -10.50 7.09
N SER A 17 -12.91 -11.10 7.90
CA SER A 17 -13.15 -10.66 9.28
C SER A 17 -11.88 -10.81 10.14
N TRP A 18 -11.20 -11.96 10.02
CA TRP A 18 -9.95 -12.22 10.72
C TRP A 18 -8.86 -11.22 10.27
N ALA A 19 -8.69 -11.02 8.96
CA ALA A 19 -7.68 -10.15 8.40
C ALA A 19 -7.88 -8.69 8.86
N LEU A 20 -9.11 -8.17 8.80
CA LEU A 20 -9.43 -6.83 9.28
C LEU A 20 -9.12 -6.67 10.77
N THR A 21 -9.51 -7.66 11.58
CA THR A 21 -9.28 -7.62 13.04
C THR A 21 -7.79 -7.58 13.36
N ASN A 22 -6.99 -8.44 12.73
CA ASN A 22 -5.54 -8.50 12.98
C ASN A 22 -4.83 -7.27 12.43
N MET A 23 -5.21 -6.79 11.25
CA MET A 23 -4.60 -5.61 10.62
C MET A 23 -4.84 -4.33 11.41
N VAL A 24 -6.06 -4.09 11.90
CA VAL A 24 -6.40 -2.87 12.64
C VAL A 24 -5.79 -2.88 14.05
N ASN A 25 -5.71 -4.05 14.69
CA ASN A 25 -5.13 -4.19 16.02
C ASN A 25 -3.63 -4.47 16.00
N TRP A 26 -2.98 -4.39 14.83
CA TRP A 26 -1.55 -4.62 14.74
C TRP A 26 -0.80 -3.45 15.39
N ASN A 27 -0.07 -3.77 16.46
CA ASN A 27 0.84 -2.84 17.12
C ASN A 27 2.27 -3.36 16.92
N PRO A 28 3.11 -2.70 16.09
CA PRO A 28 4.48 -3.15 15.89
C PRO A 28 5.30 -3.02 17.18
N GLU A 29 6.01 -4.09 17.55
CA GLU A 29 6.83 -4.12 18.77
C GLU A 29 8.18 -3.39 18.60
N TYR A 30 8.60 -3.13 17.37
CA TYR A 30 9.86 -2.46 17.04
C TYR A 30 9.72 -1.62 15.76
N GLU A 31 10.44 -0.51 15.69
CA GLU A 31 10.61 0.23 14.45
C GLU A 31 11.43 -0.59 13.46
N ILE A 32 10.98 -0.61 12.20
CA ILE A 32 11.70 -1.26 11.11
C ILE A 32 12.72 -0.26 10.58
N PRO A 33 14.04 -0.48 10.78
CA PRO A 33 15.05 0.41 10.21
C PRO A 33 14.99 0.36 8.68
N GLU A 34 15.31 1.49 8.04
CA GLU A 34 15.40 1.61 6.58
C GLU A 34 14.08 1.29 5.84
N ILE A 35 12.94 1.52 6.51
CA ILE A 35 11.62 1.35 5.89
C ILE A 35 11.34 2.43 4.85
N VAL A 36 11.05 2.01 3.63
CA VAL A 36 10.52 2.90 2.59
C VAL A 36 9.00 2.73 2.52
N HIS A 37 8.28 3.79 2.86
CA HIS A 37 6.83 3.84 2.74
C HIS A 37 6.43 4.57 1.45
N ILE A 38 5.79 3.85 0.52
CA ILE A 38 5.21 4.43 -0.70
C ILE A 38 3.68 4.36 -0.59
N HIS A 39 2.99 5.50 -0.73
CA HIS A 39 1.53 5.55 -0.56
C HIS A 39 0.81 6.38 -1.63
N GLY A 40 -0.40 5.95 -1.98
CA GLY A 40 -1.24 6.66 -2.94
C GLY A 40 -2.03 7.81 -2.30
N LYS A 41 -1.92 9.04 -2.81
CA LYS A 41 -2.65 10.20 -2.26
C LYS A 41 -4.17 10.08 -2.33
N LYS A 42 -4.69 9.21 -3.20
CA LYS A 42 -6.12 8.97 -3.43
C LYS A 42 -6.58 7.62 -2.86
N ASP A 43 -5.82 7.02 -1.95
CA ASP A 43 -6.29 5.84 -1.23
C ASP A 43 -7.46 6.22 -0.30
N SER A 44 -8.63 5.62 -0.54
CA SER A 44 -9.85 5.80 0.25
C SER A 44 -10.02 4.76 1.36
N VAL A 45 -9.27 3.66 1.32
CA VAL A 45 -9.28 2.61 2.35
C VAL A 45 -8.34 3.01 3.48
N PHE A 46 -7.15 3.53 3.14
CA PHE A 46 -6.17 4.09 4.05
C PHE A 46 -5.89 5.55 3.69
N PRO A 47 -6.61 6.50 4.29
CA PRO A 47 -6.52 7.91 3.90
C PRO A 47 -5.13 8.50 4.12
N TYR A 48 -4.58 9.11 3.06
CA TYR A 48 -3.23 9.70 3.07
C TYR A 48 -3.00 10.73 4.20
N HIS A 49 -4.03 11.49 4.58
CA HIS A 49 -3.93 12.51 5.62
C HIS A 49 -3.75 11.95 7.04
N GLN A 50 -3.96 10.65 7.24
CA GLN A 50 -3.75 9.98 8.53
C GLN A 50 -2.34 9.39 8.66
N LEU A 51 -1.52 9.49 7.61
CA LEU A 51 -0.15 8.99 7.62
C LEU A 51 0.79 9.96 8.33
N SER A 52 1.78 9.38 9.00
CA SER A 52 2.87 10.09 9.67
C SER A 52 4.22 9.62 9.13
N GLY A 53 5.26 10.42 9.38
CA GLY A 53 6.63 10.09 8.98
C GLY A 53 6.93 10.39 7.50
N ASN A 54 8.03 9.82 7.01
CA ASN A 54 8.47 10.00 5.64
C ASN A 54 7.72 9.04 4.70
N VAL A 55 6.95 9.60 3.76
CA VAL A 55 6.12 8.83 2.82
C VAL A 55 6.34 9.34 1.41
N ILE A 56 6.75 8.44 0.52
CA ILE A 56 6.83 8.70 -0.92
C ILE A 56 5.41 8.66 -1.48
N SER A 57 4.85 9.84 -1.72
CA SER A 57 3.47 9.99 -2.16
C SER A 57 3.30 9.85 -3.68
N VAL A 58 2.29 9.10 -4.12
CA VAL A 58 1.92 8.91 -5.52
C VAL A 58 0.59 9.63 -5.79
N ASP A 59 0.63 10.75 -6.52
CA ASP A 59 -0.51 11.68 -6.67
C ASP A 59 -1.82 11.04 -7.21
N LYS A 60 -1.69 10.06 -8.11
CA LYS A 60 -2.85 9.34 -8.68
C LYS A 60 -3.04 7.94 -8.06
N GLY A 61 -2.22 7.59 -7.06
CA GLY A 61 -2.26 6.29 -6.41
C GLY A 61 -3.52 6.14 -5.56
N THR A 62 -4.27 5.06 -5.80
CA THR A 62 -5.37 4.57 -4.96
C THR A 62 -4.90 3.36 -4.16
N HIS A 63 -5.77 2.73 -3.35
CA HIS A 63 -5.45 1.46 -2.67
C HIS A 63 -4.85 0.38 -3.60
N VAL A 64 -5.33 0.32 -4.85
CA VAL A 64 -4.85 -0.63 -5.87
C VAL A 64 -3.75 -0.05 -6.78
N MET A 65 -2.92 0.87 -6.27
CA MET A 65 -1.90 1.57 -7.07
C MET A 65 -0.82 0.67 -7.67
N ILE A 66 -0.60 -0.52 -7.09
CA ILE A 66 0.28 -1.53 -7.70
C ILE A 66 -0.15 -1.86 -9.14
N ILE A 67 -1.46 -1.87 -9.37
CA ILE A 67 -2.05 -2.14 -10.69
C ILE A 67 -2.21 -0.84 -11.48
N THR A 68 -2.76 0.20 -10.87
CA THR A 68 -3.17 1.43 -11.58
C THR A 68 -2.02 2.41 -11.82
N CYS A 69 -0.92 2.28 -11.08
CA CYS A 69 0.28 3.11 -11.18
C CYS A 69 1.54 2.28 -11.47
N CYS A 70 1.39 1.11 -12.10
CA CYS A 70 2.51 0.21 -12.40
C CYS A 70 3.65 0.87 -13.18
N LYS A 71 3.36 1.81 -14.10
CA LYS A 71 4.38 2.57 -14.82
C LYS A 71 5.25 3.40 -13.87
N TRP A 72 4.62 4.15 -12.97
CA TRP A 72 5.34 4.94 -11.96
C TRP A 72 6.19 4.03 -11.08
N LEU A 73 5.66 2.89 -10.66
CA LEU A 73 6.40 1.92 -9.86
C LEU A 73 7.61 1.37 -10.61
N ASN A 74 7.45 0.95 -11.85
CA ASN A 74 8.56 0.41 -12.66
C ASN A 74 9.67 1.44 -12.90
N GLU A 75 9.32 2.73 -13.01
CA GLU A 75 10.27 3.82 -13.21
C GLU A 75 11.01 4.23 -11.93
N ASN A 76 10.38 4.08 -10.75
CA ASN A 76 10.90 4.61 -9.48
C ASN A 76 11.36 3.53 -8.49
N LEU A 77 10.73 2.35 -8.45
CA LEU A 77 11.12 1.26 -7.54
C LEU A 77 12.59 0.86 -7.66
N PRO A 78 13.17 0.69 -8.87
CA PRO A 78 14.59 0.33 -8.98
C PRO A 78 15.51 1.35 -8.30
N LYS A 79 15.20 2.65 -8.44
CA LYS A 79 15.96 3.76 -7.87
C LYS A 79 15.82 3.84 -6.35
N ILE A 80 14.61 3.59 -5.87
CA ILE A 80 14.31 3.53 -4.43
C ILE A 80 15.09 2.38 -3.79
N ILE A 81 15.09 1.20 -4.41
CA ILE A 81 15.79 0.01 -3.90
C ILE A 81 17.30 0.18 -3.98
N SER A 82 17.84 0.89 -4.99
CA SER A 82 19.27 1.17 -5.10
C SER A 82 19.76 2.31 -4.19
N GLY A 83 18.86 3.01 -3.48
CA GLY A 83 19.21 4.13 -2.62
C GLY A 83 19.58 5.42 -3.37
N GLU A 84 19.14 5.55 -4.63
CA GLU A 84 19.35 6.76 -5.45
C GLU A 84 18.40 7.91 -5.09
N ILE A 85 17.44 7.67 -4.20
CA ILE A 85 16.39 8.61 -3.77
C ILE A 85 16.30 8.62 -2.25
#